data_AF-A0A7T4QR27-F1
#
_entry.id   AF-A0A7T4QR27-F1
#
_cell.length_a   1.000
_cell.length_b   1.000
_cell.length_c   1.000
_cell.angle_alpha   90.00
_cell.angle_beta   90.00
_cell.angle_gamma   90.00
#
_symmetry.space_group_name_H-M   'P 1'
#
loop_
_entity.id
_entity.type
_entity.pdbx_description
1 polymer ?
#
loop_
_entity_poly.entity_id
_entity_poly.type
_entity_poly.pdbx_seq_one_letter_code
_entity_poly.pdbx_strand_id
1 'polypeptide(L)'
;MMLSEIVTKNLEKQRTHLGLEHFDIDKYSDLDEGTYLGIISGQIELTVNTLHSIVEKVFNSKVKEYLNPKFKAKPYTSLKQNLQKVIQEKNIKISYGPLPYYLTLIIYHCININEEFSNKLFKENLPEIFKERNIEIHKYTLRKNVETLNGVTEEGTHKNFIKFIYKFPLSEKQIEKAKEKVNPKWYKDFSESIIKK
;
A
#
# COMPACT_ATOMS: atom_id res chain seq x y z
N MET A 1 -37.94 6.10 6.27
CA MET A 1 -36.60 5.49 6.16
C MET A 1 -36.43 4.58 7.35
N MET A 2 -36.27 3.29 7.13
CA MET A 2 -36.11 2.31 8.20
C MET A 2 -34.73 2.48 8.87
N LEU A 3 -34.62 2.11 10.14
CA LEU A 3 -33.37 2.25 10.91
C LEU A 3 -32.21 1.50 10.24
N SER A 4 -32.49 0.33 9.66
CA SER A 4 -31.52 -0.46 8.89
C SER A 4 -30.97 0.31 7.69
N GLU A 5 -31.81 1.03 6.94
CA GLU A 5 -31.40 1.86 5.80
C GLU A 5 -30.50 3.03 6.21
N ILE A 6 -30.73 3.60 7.39
CA ILE A 6 -29.88 4.67 7.94
C ILE A 6 -28.48 4.12 8.23
N VAL A 7 -28.42 2.96 8.89
CA VAL A 7 -27.18 2.33 9.28
C VAL A 7 -26.36 1.92 8.06
N THR A 8 -26.97 1.22 7.09
CA THR A 8 -26.26 0.79 5.87
C THR A 8 -25.75 1.98 5.07
N LYS A 9 -26.52 3.06 4.95
CA LYS A 9 -26.04 4.32 4.33
C LYS A 9 -24.85 4.93 5.07
N ASN A 10 -24.89 4.93 6.41
CA ASN A 10 -23.81 5.50 7.22
C ASN A 10 -22.52 4.67 7.16
N LEU A 11 -22.65 3.33 7.18
CA LEU A 11 -21.53 2.41 6.94
C LEU A 11 -20.90 2.67 5.57
N GLU A 12 -21.72 2.77 4.53
CA GLU A 12 -21.23 2.98 3.17
C GLU A 12 -20.60 4.35 2.97
N LYS A 13 -21.16 5.39 3.60
CA LYS A 13 -20.57 6.74 3.63
C LYS A 13 -19.19 6.75 4.31
N GLN A 14 -19.02 6.00 5.40
CA GLN A 14 -17.71 5.87 6.06
C GLN A 14 -16.72 5.10 5.18
N ARG A 15 -17.13 3.95 4.62
CA ARG A 15 -16.27 3.12 3.75
C ARG A 15 -15.75 3.91 2.56
N THR A 16 -16.67 4.56 1.83
CA THR A 16 -16.34 5.35 0.63
C THR A 16 -15.45 6.55 0.97
N HIS A 17 -15.72 7.26 2.07
CA HIS A 17 -14.87 8.35 2.53
C HIS A 17 -13.42 7.91 2.80
N LEU A 18 -13.23 6.67 3.26
CA LEU A 18 -11.93 6.09 3.54
C LEU A 18 -11.27 5.41 2.33
N GLY A 19 -11.95 5.32 1.18
CA GLY A 19 -11.45 4.63 0.00
C GLY A 19 -11.25 3.11 0.20
N LEU A 20 -11.98 2.50 1.12
CA LEU A 20 -11.93 1.06 1.39
C LEU A 20 -12.81 0.30 0.40
N GLU A 21 -12.39 -0.89 -0.02
CA GLU A 21 -13.19 -1.84 -0.79
C GLU A 21 -14.12 -2.62 0.14
N HIS A 22 -15.20 -3.23 -0.40
CA HIS A 22 -16.10 -4.06 0.41
C HIS A 22 -15.36 -5.21 1.10
N PHE A 23 -14.43 -5.86 0.38
CA PHE A 23 -13.56 -6.91 0.93
C PHE A 23 -12.68 -6.44 2.08
N ASP A 24 -12.26 -5.16 2.12
CA ASP A 24 -11.50 -4.66 3.26
C ASP A 24 -12.36 -4.69 4.53
N ILE A 25 -13.67 -4.36 4.40
CA ILE A 25 -14.57 -4.39 5.55
C ILE A 25 -14.69 -5.83 6.06
N ASP A 26 -14.97 -6.80 5.18
CA ASP A 26 -15.09 -8.21 5.56
C ASP A 26 -13.83 -8.70 6.29
N LYS A 27 -12.67 -8.46 5.67
CA LYS A 27 -11.36 -8.85 6.20
C LYS A 27 -11.05 -8.28 7.58
N TYR A 28 -11.36 -7.01 7.82
CA TYR A 28 -11.01 -6.33 9.09
C TYR A 28 -12.13 -6.37 10.14
N SER A 29 -13.28 -6.96 9.81
CA SER A 29 -14.40 -7.18 10.74
C SER A 29 -14.66 -8.65 11.05
N ASP A 30 -13.78 -9.54 10.61
CA ASP A 30 -13.91 -11.01 10.75
C ASP A 30 -15.24 -11.54 10.19
N LEU A 31 -15.66 -11.00 9.04
CA LEU A 31 -16.83 -11.50 8.31
C LEU A 31 -16.38 -12.37 7.14
N ASP A 32 -17.25 -13.28 6.73
CA ASP A 32 -17.05 -14.06 5.51
C ASP A 32 -17.03 -13.15 4.29
N GLU A 33 -16.21 -13.51 3.29
CA GLU A 33 -16.05 -12.74 2.06
C GLU A 33 -17.40 -12.49 1.37
N GLY A 34 -17.70 -11.22 1.07
CA GLY A 34 -18.94 -10.81 0.42
C GLY A 34 -20.09 -10.50 1.38
N THR A 35 -19.95 -10.76 2.68
CA THR A 35 -21.00 -10.50 3.67
C THR A 35 -21.36 -9.02 3.74
N TYR A 36 -20.37 -8.12 3.81
CA TYR A 36 -20.62 -6.69 3.85
C TYR A 36 -21.30 -6.18 2.58
N LEU A 37 -20.90 -6.68 1.40
CA LEU A 37 -21.57 -6.34 0.14
C LEU A 37 -23.04 -6.79 0.15
N GLY A 38 -23.30 -8.02 0.61
CA GLY A 38 -24.65 -8.56 0.78
C GLY A 38 -25.52 -7.74 1.74
N ILE A 39 -24.92 -7.19 2.81
CA ILE A 39 -25.61 -6.29 3.74
C ILE A 39 -25.99 -4.97 3.06
N ILE A 40 -25.05 -4.36 2.34
CA ILE A 40 -25.29 -3.08 1.66
C ILE A 40 -26.30 -3.23 0.52
N SER A 41 -26.33 -4.37 -0.18
CA SER A 41 -27.29 -4.68 -1.24
C SER A 41 -28.67 -5.10 -0.72
N GLY A 42 -28.82 -5.30 0.60
CA GLY A 42 -30.06 -5.78 1.22
C GLY A 42 -30.33 -7.27 1.05
N GLN A 43 -29.35 -8.05 0.57
CA GLN A 43 -29.45 -9.50 0.42
C GLN A 43 -29.20 -10.25 1.74
N ILE A 44 -28.43 -9.65 2.64
CA ILE A 44 -28.11 -10.20 3.97
C ILE A 44 -28.61 -9.22 5.03
N GLU A 45 -29.29 -9.74 6.05
CA GLU A 45 -29.77 -8.93 7.18
C GLU A 45 -28.61 -8.47 8.07
N LEU A 46 -28.57 -7.18 8.38
CA LEU A 46 -27.58 -6.63 9.30
C LEU A 46 -27.94 -6.95 10.75
N THR A 47 -27.19 -7.87 11.37
CA THR A 47 -27.32 -8.13 12.81
C THR A 47 -26.58 -7.08 13.65
N VAL A 48 -27.01 -6.92 14.91
CA VAL A 48 -26.34 -6.02 15.86
C VAL A 48 -24.88 -6.42 16.09
N ASN A 49 -24.58 -7.72 16.16
CA ASN A 49 -23.22 -8.23 16.34
C ASN A 49 -22.34 -7.89 15.14
N THR A 50 -22.86 -8.04 13.92
CA THR A 50 -22.16 -7.67 12.68
C THR A 50 -21.89 -6.17 12.64
N LEU A 51 -22.90 -5.35 12.98
CA LEU A 51 -22.75 -3.89 13.07
C LEU A 51 -21.66 -3.49 14.08
N HIS A 52 -21.68 -4.11 15.26
CA HIS A 52 -20.67 -3.90 16.29
C HIS A 52 -19.28 -4.27 15.79
N SER A 53 -19.13 -5.44 15.14
CA SER A 53 -17.85 -5.89 14.58
C SER A 53 -17.29 -4.88 13.57
N ILE A 54 -18.09 -4.43 12.61
CA ILE A 54 -17.66 -3.46 11.60
C ILE A 54 -17.27 -2.13 12.26
N VAL A 55 -18.15 -1.58 13.09
CA VAL A 55 -17.98 -0.23 13.64
C VAL A 55 -16.81 -0.14 14.61
N GLU A 56 -16.60 -1.14 15.46
CA GLU A 56 -15.52 -1.11 16.44
C GLU A 56 -14.18 -1.60 15.88
N LYS A 57 -14.19 -2.70 15.10
CA LYS A 57 -12.93 -3.30 14.62
C LYS A 57 -12.36 -2.55 13.43
N VAL A 58 -13.22 -2.12 12.49
CA VAL A 58 -12.79 -1.41 11.28
C VAL A 58 -12.73 0.08 11.55
N PHE A 59 -13.86 0.67 11.96
CA PHE A 59 -13.96 2.14 12.03
C PHE A 59 -13.51 2.75 13.36
N ASN A 60 -13.15 1.92 14.34
CA ASN A 60 -12.73 2.36 15.67
C ASN A 60 -13.72 3.37 16.29
N SER A 61 -15.00 3.04 16.21
CA SER A 61 -16.11 3.93 16.53
C SER A 61 -17.19 3.21 17.34
N LYS A 62 -18.28 3.90 17.71
CA LYS A 62 -19.39 3.34 18.49
C LYS A 62 -20.64 3.17 17.64
N VAL A 63 -21.36 2.06 17.83
CA VAL A 63 -22.62 1.75 17.09
C VAL A 63 -23.61 2.91 17.09
N LYS A 64 -23.78 3.58 18.24
CA LYS A 64 -24.69 4.73 18.39
C LYS A 64 -24.47 5.85 17.38
N GLU A 65 -23.24 6.03 16.89
CA GLU A 65 -22.91 7.05 15.92
C GLU A 65 -23.49 6.73 14.53
N TYR A 66 -23.56 5.45 14.18
CA TYR A 66 -24.08 4.97 12.89
C TYR A 66 -25.60 4.87 12.86
N LEU A 67 -26.26 4.98 14.02
CA LEU A 67 -27.72 5.14 14.11
C LEU A 67 -28.16 6.59 13.85
N ASN A 68 -27.23 7.56 13.79
CA ASN A 68 -27.54 8.97 13.63
C ASN A 68 -27.83 9.34 12.16
N PRO A 69 -29.02 9.88 11.82
CA PRO A 69 -29.32 10.33 10.45
C PRO A 69 -28.39 11.45 9.96
N LYS A 70 -27.77 12.21 10.87
CA LYS A 70 -26.82 13.29 10.58
C LYS A 70 -25.37 12.83 10.70
N PHE A 71 -25.09 11.55 10.46
CA PHE A 71 -23.76 10.98 10.57
C PHE A 71 -22.72 11.73 9.72
N LYS A 72 -21.58 12.03 10.35
CA LYS A 72 -20.40 12.62 9.72
C LYS A 72 -19.31 11.57 9.67
N ALA A 73 -18.80 11.31 8.46
CA ALA A 73 -17.70 10.37 8.29
C ALA A 73 -16.46 10.87 9.02
N LYS A 74 -15.75 9.96 9.68
CA LYS A 74 -14.51 10.25 10.39
C LYS A 74 -13.31 10.11 9.46
N PRO A 75 -12.27 10.95 9.62
CA PRO A 75 -11.06 10.85 8.82
C PRO A 75 -10.28 9.56 9.12
N TYR A 76 -9.44 9.12 8.19
CA TYR A 76 -8.65 7.90 8.38
C TYR A 76 -7.74 7.94 9.62
N THR A 77 -7.34 9.13 10.08
CA THR A 77 -6.54 9.34 11.30
C THR A 77 -7.24 8.88 12.59
N SER A 78 -8.56 8.66 12.56
CA SER A 78 -9.30 8.10 13.70
C SER A 78 -9.27 6.57 13.78
N LEU A 79 -8.79 5.89 12.74
CA LEU A 79 -8.75 4.43 12.68
C LEU A 79 -7.59 3.86 13.51
N LYS A 80 -7.59 2.55 13.73
CA LYS A 80 -6.43 1.86 14.30
C LYS A 80 -5.22 1.93 13.34
N GLN A 81 -4.01 2.00 13.89
CA GLN A 81 -2.77 2.22 13.12
C GLN A 81 -2.57 1.23 11.96
N ASN A 82 -2.98 -0.02 12.13
CA ASN A 82 -2.91 -1.05 11.08
C ASN A 82 -3.75 -0.67 9.85
N LEU A 83 -4.98 -0.23 10.06
CA LEU A 83 -5.87 0.21 8.97
C LEU A 83 -5.42 1.54 8.36
N GLN A 84 -4.86 2.45 9.17
CA GLN A 84 -4.25 3.68 8.64
C GLN A 84 -3.13 3.36 7.65
N LYS A 85 -2.24 2.40 7.99
CA LYS A 85 -1.17 1.95 7.09
C LYS A 85 -1.73 1.36 5.80
N VAL A 86 -2.78 0.55 5.87
CA VAL A 86 -3.41 -0.06 4.68
C VAL A 86 -3.98 1.01 3.75
N ILE A 87 -4.73 1.98 4.29
CA ILE A 87 -5.31 3.07 3.50
C ILE A 87 -4.20 3.93 2.91
N GLN A 88 -3.18 4.26 3.69
CA GLN A 88 -2.02 5.01 3.22
C GLN A 88 -1.32 4.26 2.08
N GLU A 89 -1.12 2.95 2.20
CA GLU A 89 -0.56 2.11 1.14
C GLU A 89 -1.41 2.06 -0.13
N LYS A 90 -2.74 1.98 0.00
CA LYS A 90 -3.66 2.04 -1.15
C LYS A 90 -3.58 3.40 -1.84
N ASN A 91 -3.62 4.49 -1.09
CA ASN A 91 -3.48 5.84 -1.63
C ASN A 91 -2.13 6.06 -2.33
N ILE A 92 -1.05 5.54 -1.74
CA ILE A 92 0.29 5.55 -2.37
C ILE A 92 0.27 4.78 -3.69
N LYS A 93 -0.28 3.57 -3.72
CA LYS A 93 -0.38 2.77 -4.96
C LYS A 93 -1.19 3.47 -6.04
N ILE A 94 -2.21 4.24 -5.68
CA ILE A 94 -3.04 4.97 -6.66
C ILE A 94 -2.30 6.20 -7.19
N SER A 95 -1.68 7.01 -6.34
CA SER A 95 -1.08 8.28 -6.75
C SER A 95 0.34 8.17 -7.29
N TYR A 96 1.11 7.19 -6.79
CA TYR A 96 2.50 6.98 -7.17
C TYR A 96 2.69 5.66 -7.91
N GLY A 97 1.80 4.69 -7.77
CA GLY A 97 2.01 3.37 -8.35
C GLY A 97 2.83 2.45 -7.44
N PRO A 98 2.95 1.16 -7.77
CA PRO A 98 3.61 0.18 -6.90
C PRO A 98 5.14 0.35 -6.80
N LEU A 99 5.65 0.32 -5.56
CA LEU A 99 7.09 0.36 -5.25
C LEU A 99 7.97 -0.57 -6.11
N PRO A 100 7.61 -1.84 -6.40
CA PRO A 100 8.45 -2.72 -7.19
C PRO A 100 8.84 -2.14 -8.55
N TYR A 101 7.96 -1.36 -9.19
CA TYR A 101 8.25 -0.75 -10.48
C TYR A 101 9.29 0.37 -10.38
N TYR A 102 9.28 1.14 -9.30
CA TYR A 102 10.34 2.11 -9.02
C TYR A 102 11.69 1.41 -8.83
N LEU A 103 11.70 0.34 -8.05
CA LEU A 103 12.93 -0.45 -7.82
C LEU A 103 13.47 -1.04 -9.12
N THR A 104 12.59 -1.57 -9.98
CA THR A 104 12.95 -2.07 -11.32
C THR A 104 13.67 -0.99 -12.14
N LEU A 105 13.12 0.22 -12.21
CA LEU A 105 13.70 1.30 -13.01
C LEU A 105 15.01 1.81 -12.44
N ILE A 106 15.13 1.88 -11.10
CA ILE A 106 16.39 2.27 -10.44
C ILE A 106 17.49 1.25 -10.73
N ILE A 107 17.20 -0.05 -10.59
CA ILE A 107 18.17 -1.11 -10.92
C ILE A 107 18.56 -1.02 -12.39
N TYR A 108 17.59 -0.92 -13.28
CA TYR A 108 17.81 -0.89 -14.73
C TYR A 108 18.71 0.28 -15.17
N HIS A 109 18.55 1.47 -14.59
CA HIS A 109 19.28 2.65 -15.01
C HIS A 109 20.60 2.89 -14.27
N CYS A 110 20.75 2.39 -13.04
CA CYS A 110 21.88 2.77 -12.19
C CYS A 110 22.87 1.64 -11.92
N ILE A 111 22.60 0.41 -12.34
CA ILE A 111 23.34 -0.77 -11.87
C ILE A 111 23.69 -1.69 -13.03
N ASN A 112 24.98 -1.99 -13.19
CA ASN A 112 25.44 -2.97 -14.16
C ASN A 112 25.29 -4.39 -13.63
N ILE A 113 25.23 -5.37 -14.55
CA ILE A 113 25.20 -6.78 -14.15
C ILE A 113 26.49 -7.12 -13.40
N ASN A 114 26.35 -7.91 -12.34
CA ASN A 114 27.34 -8.28 -11.33
C ASN A 114 27.86 -7.13 -10.46
N GLU A 115 27.27 -5.94 -10.56
CA GLU A 115 27.60 -4.82 -9.70
C GLU A 115 26.94 -4.97 -8.32
N GLU A 116 27.72 -4.67 -7.28
CA GLU A 116 27.23 -4.56 -5.91
C GLU A 116 26.59 -3.20 -5.68
N PHE A 117 25.46 -3.21 -4.99
CA PHE A 117 24.78 -1.98 -4.57
C PHE A 117 24.14 -2.19 -3.21
N SER A 118 23.78 -1.09 -2.54
CA SER A 118 23.05 -1.16 -1.27
C SER A 118 21.67 -0.53 -1.37
N ASN A 119 20.81 -0.82 -0.40
CA ASN A 119 19.51 -0.14 -0.27
C ASN A 119 19.62 1.38 -0.11
N LYS A 120 20.82 1.94 0.12
CA LYS A 120 21.09 3.39 0.07
C LYS A 120 20.74 3.97 -1.31
N LEU A 121 21.10 3.27 -2.40
CA LEU A 121 20.79 3.69 -3.76
C LEU A 121 19.29 3.90 -3.96
N PHE A 122 18.45 3.01 -3.42
CA PHE A 122 17.00 3.20 -3.50
C PHE A 122 16.53 4.39 -2.68
N LYS A 123 17.04 4.56 -1.46
CA LYS A 123 16.64 5.69 -0.61
C LYS A 123 16.97 7.05 -1.22
N GLU A 124 18.03 7.13 -2.02
CA GLU A 124 18.42 8.36 -2.73
C GLU A 124 17.53 8.69 -3.93
N ASN A 125 17.03 7.66 -4.63
CA ASN A 125 16.32 7.84 -5.91
C ASN A 125 14.79 7.65 -5.81
N LEU A 126 14.30 7.03 -4.74
CA LEU A 126 12.87 6.86 -4.54
C LEU A 126 12.16 8.18 -4.17
N PRO A 127 10.89 8.33 -4.57
CA PRO A 127 10.02 9.36 -3.99
C PRO A 127 10.03 9.32 -2.46
N GLU A 128 9.95 10.49 -1.82
CA GLU A 128 9.96 10.64 -0.34
C GLU A 128 9.04 9.64 0.37
N ILE A 129 7.85 9.41 -0.20
CA ILE A 129 6.83 8.52 0.34
C ILE A 129 7.25 7.05 0.47
N PHE A 130 8.33 6.65 -0.22
CA PHE A 130 8.91 5.31 -0.15
C PHE A 130 10.23 5.24 0.61
N LYS A 131 10.86 6.37 0.96
CA LYS A 131 12.23 6.40 1.53
C LYS A 131 12.32 5.76 2.93
N GLU A 132 11.26 5.83 3.71
CA GLU A 132 11.20 5.22 5.05
C GLU A 132 10.93 3.71 5.02
N ARG A 133 10.60 3.13 3.85
CA ARG A 133 10.33 1.69 3.76
C ARG A 133 11.63 0.90 3.84
N ASN A 134 11.62 -0.15 4.66
CA ASN A 134 12.67 -1.16 4.63
C ASN A 134 12.59 -1.92 3.30
N ILE A 135 13.66 -1.87 2.51
CA ILE A 135 13.71 -2.48 1.20
C ILE A 135 14.35 -3.85 1.31
N GLU A 136 13.51 -4.87 1.14
CA GLU A 136 13.89 -6.27 1.15
C GLU A 136 13.53 -6.88 -0.21
N ILE A 137 14.51 -6.92 -1.13
CA ILE A 137 14.25 -7.29 -2.53
C ILE A 137 13.62 -8.68 -2.69
N HIS A 138 13.92 -9.61 -1.78
CA HIS A 138 13.37 -10.95 -1.78
C HIS A 138 11.83 -11.00 -1.63
N LYS A 139 11.21 -9.94 -1.10
CA LYS A 139 9.74 -9.79 -0.98
C LYS A 139 9.09 -9.33 -2.28
N TYR A 140 9.87 -9.00 -3.31
CA TYR A 140 9.40 -8.46 -4.58
C TYR A 140 9.72 -9.39 -5.74
N THR A 141 9.11 -9.10 -6.90
CA THR A 141 9.33 -9.84 -8.16
C THR A 141 10.78 -9.77 -8.66
N LEU A 142 11.61 -8.90 -8.06
CA LEU A 142 13.01 -8.68 -8.39
C LEU A 142 13.96 -9.73 -7.82
N ARG A 143 13.50 -10.63 -6.93
CA ARG A 143 14.32 -11.69 -6.31
C ARG A 143 15.09 -12.56 -7.31
N LYS A 144 14.56 -12.76 -8.52
CA LYS A 144 15.22 -13.56 -9.56
C LYS A 144 16.39 -12.83 -10.22
N ASN A 145 16.39 -11.50 -10.17
CA ASN A 145 17.37 -10.65 -10.82
C ASN A 145 18.46 -10.17 -9.86
N VAL A 146 18.13 -10.12 -8.57
CA VAL A 146 19.01 -9.57 -7.54
C VAL A 146 19.18 -10.56 -6.39
N GLU A 147 20.43 -10.78 -6.03
CA GLU A 147 20.83 -11.58 -4.88
C GLU A 147 21.10 -10.68 -3.67
N THR A 148 20.64 -11.08 -2.49
CA THR A 148 20.97 -10.38 -1.23
C THR A 148 22.24 -10.97 -0.65
N LEU A 149 23.22 -10.12 -0.31
CA LEU A 149 24.45 -10.58 0.34
C LEU A 149 24.21 -10.75 1.84
N ASN A 150 24.26 -11.99 2.32
CA ASN A 150 24.06 -12.32 3.73
C ASN A 150 25.24 -11.83 4.58
N GLY A 151 24.94 -11.23 5.73
CA GLY A 151 25.95 -10.86 6.74
C GLY A 151 26.78 -9.60 6.44
N VAL A 152 26.52 -8.91 5.32
CA VAL A 152 27.29 -7.73 4.92
C VAL A 152 26.51 -6.45 5.23
N THR A 153 26.67 -5.93 6.45
CA THR A 153 26.45 -4.50 6.75
C THR A 153 27.78 -3.80 6.58
N GLU A 154 27.83 -2.73 5.80
CA GLU A 154 29.07 -1.95 5.64
C GLU A 154 29.56 -1.46 7.01
N GLU A 155 30.86 -1.63 7.30
CA GLU A 155 31.46 -1.23 8.58
C GLU A 155 31.34 0.28 8.79
N GLY A 156 30.94 0.66 10.00
CA GLY A 156 30.91 2.04 10.47
C GLY A 156 29.51 2.63 10.56
N THR A 157 29.01 2.75 11.80
CA THR A 157 27.79 3.43 12.24
C THR A 157 26.45 2.73 11.94
N HIS A 158 25.87 2.09 12.94
CA HIS A 158 24.44 1.80 13.23
C HIS A 158 23.35 2.09 12.16
N LYS A 159 23.59 1.79 10.89
CA LYS A 159 22.63 1.94 9.79
C LYS A 159 22.60 0.62 9.03
N ASN A 160 21.52 -0.12 9.22
CA ASN A 160 21.26 -1.39 8.53
C ASN A 160 21.10 -1.17 7.02
N PHE A 161 22.22 -1.03 6.30
CA PHE A 161 22.23 -1.05 4.86
C PHE A 161 22.42 -2.50 4.39
N ILE A 162 21.48 -2.98 3.58
CA ILE A 162 21.52 -4.32 2.99
C ILE A 162 22.24 -4.20 1.65
N LYS A 163 23.26 -5.02 1.43
CA LYS A 163 23.95 -5.13 0.14
C LYS A 163 23.32 -6.18 -0.76
N PHE A 164 23.41 -5.94 -2.06
CA PHE A 164 22.82 -6.73 -3.12
C PHE A 164 23.77 -6.85 -4.30
N ILE A 165 23.62 -7.92 -5.09
CA ILE A 165 24.26 -8.05 -6.41
C ILE A 165 23.19 -8.18 -7.48
N TYR A 166 23.28 -7.39 -8.53
CA TYR A 166 22.41 -7.52 -9.71
C TYR A 166 22.93 -8.64 -10.63
N LYS A 167 22.33 -9.84 -10.57
CA LYS A 167 22.86 -11.05 -11.24
C LYS A 167 22.33 -11.24 -12.66
N PHE A 168 21.07 -10.91 -12.91
CA PHE A 168 20.42 -11.21 -14.18
C PHE A 168 19.68 -10.00 -14.73
N PRO A 169 19.78 -9.71 -16.03
CA PRO A 169 19.13 -8.55 -16.62
C PRO A 169 17.61 -8.63 -16.46
N LEU A 170 17.00 -7.48 -16.18
CA LEU A 170 15.55 -7.31 -16.25
C LEU A 170 15.09 -7.43 -17.70
N SER A 171 14.00 -8.16 -17.93
CA SER A 171 13.42 -8.26 -19.28
C SER A 171 12.83 -6.93 -19.73
N GLU A 172 12.85 -6.66 -21.04
CA GLU A 172 12.22 -5.46 -21.63
C GLU A 172 10.76 -5.32 -21.19
N LYS A 173 10.01 -6.43 -21.16
CA LYS A 173 8.62 -6.46 -20.68
C LYS A 173 8.48 -5.98 -19.23
N GLN A 174 9.42 -6.30 -18.35
CA GLN A 174 9.42 -5.80 -16.97
C GLN A 174 9.70 -4.31 -16.90
N ILE A 175 10.62 -3.83 -17.74
CA ILE A 175 11.02 -2.42 -17.81
C ILE A 175 9.88 -1.56 -18.36
N GLU A 176 9.28 -1.94 -19.49
CA GLU A 176 8.15 -1.21 -20.09
C GLU A 176 6.95 -1.16 -19.14
N LYS A 177 6.59 -2.30 -18.54
CA LYS A 177 5.53 -2.34 -17.52
C LYS A 177 5.85 -1.42 -16.33
N ALA A 178 7.12 -1.29 -15.95
CA ALA A 178 7.49 -0.40 -14.86
C ALA A 178 7.31 1.07 -15.26
N LYS A 179 7.73 1.48 -16.46
CA LYS A 179 7.54 2.84 -16.99
C LYS A 179 6.08 3.26 -16.98
N GLU A 180 5.17 2.37 -17.38
CA GLU A 180 3.72 2.63 -17.40
C GLU A 180 3.08 2.76 -16.02
N LYS A 181 3.70 2.19 -14.98
CA LYS A 181 3.08 2.01 -13.66
C LYS A 181 3.64 2.91 -12.58
N VAL A 182 4.74 3.61 -12.82
CA VAL A 182 5.27 4.63 -11.92
C VAL A 182 4.66 6.00 -12.19
N ASN A 183 4.85 6.94 -11.26
CA ASN A 183 4.46 8.33 -11.47
C ASN A 183 5.25 8.92 -12.65
N PRO A 184 4.59 9.40 -13.74
CA PRO A 184 5.28 9.87 -14.94
C PRO A 184 6.21 11.06 -14.68
N LYS A 185 5.81 11.97 -13.77
CA LYS A 185 6.63 13.13 -13.41
C LYS A 185 7.92 12.68 -12.74
N TRP A 186 7.81 11.79 -11.74
CA TRP A 186 9.00 11.21 -11.10
C TRP A 186 9.91 10.52 -12.11
N TYR A 187 9.36 9.71 -13.03
CA TYR A 187 10.19 8.99 -14.00
C TYR A 187 10.93 9.92 -14.96
N LYS A 188 10.29 11.01 -15.39
CA LYS A 188 10.93 12.05 -16.19
C LYS A 188 12.08 12.71 -15.41
N ASP A 189 11.82 13.18 -14.20
CA ASP A 189 12.82 13.85 -13.37
C ASP A 189 13.99 12.90 -13.03
N PHE A 190 13.69 11.64 -12.74
CA PHE A 190 14.67 10.60 -12.46
C PHE A 190 15.56 10.31 -13.68
N SER A 191 14.99 10.05 -14.84
CA SER A 191 15.76 9.74 -16.05
C SER A 191 16.64 10.91 -16.51
N GLU A 192 16.16 12.15 -16.41
CA GLU A 192 16.97 13.35 -16.67
C GLU A 192 18.13 13.52 -15.66
N SER A 193 17.94 13.13 -14.40
CA SER A 193 18.99 13.22 -13.37
C SER A 193 20.11 12.21 -13.56
N ILE A 194 19.79 11.03 -14.11
CA ILE A 194 20.78 9.99 -14.40
C ILE A 194 21.63 10.36 -15.61
N ILE A 195 21.05 10.96 -16.65
CA ILE A 195 21.78 11.39 -17.85
C ILE A 195 22.81 12.51 -17.53
N LYS A 196 22.58 13.25 -16.44
CA LYS A 196 23.46 14.34 -16.00
C LYS A 196 24.59 13.90 -15.05
N LYS A 197 24.62 12.63 -14.62
CA LYS A 197 25.68 12.05 -13.79
C LYS A 197 26.67 11.28 -14.64
#